data_AF-A0A523E6F2-F1
#
_entry.id   AF-A0A523E6F2-F1
#
_cell.length_a   1.000
_cell.length_b   1.000
_cell.length_c   1.000
_cell.angle_alpha   90.00
_cell.angle_beta   90.00
_cell.angle_gamma   90.00
#
_symmetry.space_group_name_H-M   'P 1'
#
loop_
_entity.id
_entity.type
_entity.pdbx_description
1 polymer ?
#
loop_
_entity_poly.entity_id
_entity_poly.type
_entity_poly.pdbx_seq_one_letter_code
_entity_poly.pdbx_strand_id
1 'polypeptide(L)'
;MRWAFGIAVLVMAVFFVDFCALVFKCGCRSLWNGISTYCNIHAAIGPHCPWCEHPLAGGGVAFGVTLLAQWAAFFLPTNVSLGKRWLLAVIAFPLVAAIVALAQGLFWGYWR
;
A
#
# COMPACT_ATOMS: atom_id res chain seq x y z
N MET A 1 -14.37 16.49 -10.37
CA MET A 1 -14.25 15.02 -10.56
C MET A 1 -12.83 14.52 -10.29
N ARG A 2 -11.78 15.13 -10.87
CA ARG A 2 -10.37 14.78 -10.58
C ARG A 2 -9.99 14.87 -9.11
N TRP A 3 -10.54 15.84 -8.36
CA TRP A 3 -10.30 16.01 -6.93
C TRP A 3 -10.75 14.81 -6.07
N ALA A 4 -11.87 14.16 -6.40
CA ALA A 4 -12.36 13.02 -5.62
C ALA A 4 -11.43 11.80 -5.74
N PHE A 5 -10.96 11.52 -6.96
CA PHE A 5 -9.92 10.52 -7.19
C PHE A 5 -8.61 10.92 -6.49
N GLY A 6 -8.20 12.18 -6.61
CA GLY A 6 -7.03 12.72 -5.92
C GLY A 6 -7.06 12.49 -4.40
N ILE A 7 -8.23 12.65 -3.76
CA ILE A 7 -8.42 12.37 -2.33
C ILE A 7 -8.18 10.87 -2.03
N ALA A 8 -8.71 9.95 -2.84
CA ALA A 8 -8.49 8.52 -2.63
C ALA A 8 -7.00 8.13 -2.74
N VAL A 9 -6.29 8.73 -3.70
CA VAL A 9 -4.84 8.53 -3.87
C VAL A 9 -4.05 9.17 -2.72
N LEU A 10 -4.45 10.36 -2.26
CA LEU A 10 -3.82 11.03 -1.12
C LEU A 10 -3.98 10.20 0.16
N VAL A 11 -5.15 9.62 0.40
CA VAL A 11 -5.38 8.71 1.53
C VAL A 11 -4.42 7.53 1.45
N MET A 12 -4.33 6.86 0.30
CA MET A 12 -3.37 5.78 0.09
C MET A 12 -1.94 6.24 0.38
N ALA A 13 -1.49 7.35 -0.21
CA ALA A 13 -0.13 7.84 -0.05
C ALA A 13 0.22 8.17 1.40
N VAL A 14 -0.71 8.82 2.13
CA VAL A 14 -0.50 9.21 3.54
C VAL A 14 -0.45 8.00 4.46
N PHE A 15 -1.26 6.97 4.21
CA PHE A 15 -1.36 5.80 5.08
C PHE A 15 -0.57 4.58 4.60
N PHE A 16 0.18 4.68 3.49
CA PHE A 16 0.89 3.54 2.90
C PHE A 16 1.91 2.94 3.87
N VAL A 17 2.65 3.79 4.59
CA VAL A 17 3.68 3.36 5.54
C VAL A 17 3.05 2.79 6.81
N ASP A 18 1.94 3.37 7.29
CA ASP A 18 1.18 2.83 8.42
C ASP A 18 0.61 1.45 8.09
N PHE A 19 0.12 1.27 6.86
CA PHE A 19 -0.36 -0.02 6.38
C PHE A 19 0.77 -1.05 6.27
N CYS A 20 1.93 -0.65 5.76
CA CYS A 20 3.14 -1.49 5.75
C CYS A 20 3.49 -1.97 7.17
N ALA A 21 3.54 -1.05 8.13
CA ALA A 21 3.79 -1.35 9.53
C ALA A 21 2.75 -2.29 10.12
N LEU A 22 1.47 -2.12 9.77
CA LEU A 22 0.38 -2.96 10.23
C LEU A 22 0.49 -4.41 9.73
N VAL A 23 0.69 -4.60 8.42
CA VAL A 23 0.67 -5.93 7.80
C VAL A 23 1.92 -6.73 8.13
N PHE A 24 3.09 -6.09 8.05
CA PHE A 24 4.35 -6.77 8.29
C PHE A 24 4.79 -6.72 9.76
N LYS A 25 4.21 -5.85 10.61
CA LYS A 25 4.71 -5.60 11.97
C LYS A 25 6.20 -5.21 11.99
N CYS A 26 6.64 -4.51 10.94
CA CYS A 26 8.06 -4.25 10.68
C CYS A 26 8.65 -3.06 11.46
N GLY A 27 7.86 -2.36 12.28
CA GLY A 27 8.33 -1.22 13.07
C GLY A 27 8.41 0.12 12.34
N CYS A 28 8.08 0.17 11.04
CA CYS A 28 7.83 1.42 10.33
C CYS A 28 6.81 2.28 11.09
N ARG A 29 6.96 3.60 10.97
CA ARG A 29 6.05 4.59 11.57
C ARG A 29 5.50 5.50 10.50
N SER A 30 4.41 6.20 10.81
CA SER A 30 3.76 7.14 9.89
C SER A 30 4.74 8.10 9.21
N LEU A 31 4.31 8.68 8.08
CA LEU A 31 5.04 9.73 7.35
C LEU A 31 5.55 10.88 8.22
N TRP A 32 4.86 11.15 9.33
CA TRP A 32 5.14 12.25 10.25
C TRP A 32 6.03 11.86 11.43
N ASN A 33 6.44 10.59 11.52
CA ASN A 33 7.15 10.04 12.68
C ASN A 33 8.33 9.14 12.27
N GLY A 34 9.11 9.61 11.30
CA GLY A 34 10.38 8.96 10.93
C GLY A 34 10.28 7.83 9.91
N ILE A 35 9.10 7.52 9.35
CA ILE A 35 8.93 6.57 8.21
C ILE A 35 9.63 5.22 8.47
N SER A 36 10.84 5.07 7.92
CA SER A 36 11.64 3.84 7.94
C SER A 36 12.76 3.87 8.97
N THR A 37 12.97 4.96 9.72
CA THR A 37 14.04 5.08 10.73
C THR A 37 13.99 3.96 11.78
N TYR A 38 12.79 3.48 12.12
CA TYR A 38 12.58 2.41 13.10
C TYR A 38 12.24 1.06 12.47
N CYS A 39 12.34 0.96 11.14
CA CYS A 39 12.00 -0.26 10.40
C CYS A 39 13.02 -1.37 10.69
N ASN A 40 12.55 -2.61 10.68
CA ASN A 40 13.36 -3.81 10.83
C ASN A 40 14.40 -4.01 9.72
N ILE A 41 14.37 -3.23 8.64
CA ILE A 41 15.46 -3.19 7.64
C ILE A 41 16.81 -2.80 8.26
N HIS A 42 16.79 -2.09 9.39
CA HIS A 42 18.01 -1.73 10.12
C HIS A 42 18.46 -2.81 11.11
N ALA A 43 17.69 -3.88 11.29
CA ALA A 43 18.07 -4.97 12.18
C ALA A 43 19.20 -5.81 11.55
N ALA A 44 20.20 -6.16 12.36
CA ALA A 44 21.36 -6.92 11.89
C ALA A 44 21.04 -8.36 11.46
N ILE A 45 19.95 -8.93 11.98
CA ILE A 45 19.52 -10.31 11.73
C ILE A 45 18.00 -10.39 11.63
N GLY A 46 17.51 -11.45 10.99
CA GLY A 46 16.08 -11.72 10.81
C GLY A 46 15.52 -11.22 9.47
N PRO A 47 14.26 -11.56 9.15
CA PRO A 47 13.64 -11.17 7.89
C PRO A 47 13.40 -9.67 7.84
N HIS A 48 13.78 -9.02 6.73
CA HIS A 48 13.54 -7.60 6.50
C HIS A 48 12.22 -7.38 5.77
N CYS A 49 11.56 -6.25 6.05
CA CYS A 49 10.28 -5.94 5.43
C CYS A 49 10.44 -5.84 3.90
N PRO A 50 9.70 -6.62 3.10
CA PRO A 50 10.00 -6.68 1.68
C PRO A 50 9.68 -5.38 0.93
N TRP A 51 8.76 -4.57 1.45
CA TRP A 51 8.44 -3.27 0.86
C TRP A 51 9.55 -2.24 1.02
N CYS A 52 10.29 -2.31 2.12
CA CYS A 52 11.42 -1.41 2.39
C CYS A 52 12.73 -1.98 1.84
N GLU A 53 12.96 -3.29 1.97
CA GLU A 53 14.16 -3.97 1.49
C GLU A 53 14.27 -3.95 -0.04
N HIS A 54 13.12 -4.03 -0.73
CA HIS A 54 13.04 -3.93 -2.17
C HIS A 54 12.18 -2.73 -2.58
N PRO A 55 12.74 -1.50 -2.61
CA PRO A 55 11.95 -0.28 -2.83
C PRO A 55 11.15 -0.27 -4.12
N LEU A 56 11.68 -0.84 -5.21
CA LEU A 56 10.97 -0.93 -6.49
C LEU A 56 10.12 -2.20 -6.59
N ALA A 57 10.73 -3.38 -6.47
CA ALA A 57 10.04 -4.66 -6.66
C ALA A 57 9.03 -4.99 -5.56
N GLY A 58 9.23 -4.46 -4.35
CA GLY A 58 8.34 -4.57 -3.20
C GLY A 58 7.40 -3.38 -3.11
N GLY A 59 7.86 -2.31 -2.46
CA GLY A 59 7.03 -1.15 -2.13
C GLY A 59 6.48 -0.43 -3.36
N GLY A 60 7.31 -0.24 -4.39
CA GLY A 60 6.92 0.39 -5.65
C GLY A 60 5.86 -0.40 -6.41
N VAL A 61 5.99 -1.72 -6.49
CA VAL A 61 4.97 -2.61 -7.07
C VAL A 61 3.68 -2.54 -6.26
N ALA A 62 3.74 -2.64 -4.93
CA ALA A 62 2.57 -2.55 -4.07
C ALA A 62 1.84 -1.21 -4.23
N PHE A 63 2.57 -0.09 -4.24
CA PHE A 63 2.00 1.23 -4.47
C PHE A 63 1.41 1.36 -5.89
N GLY A 64 2.17 0.95 -6.91
CA GLY A 64 1.78 1.07 -8.32
C GLY A 64 0.55 0.23 -8.67
N VAL A 65 0.51 -1.04 -8.27
CA VAL A 65 -0.65 -1.92 -8.48
C VAL A 65 -1.88 -1.38 -7.77
N THR A 66 -1.72 -0.89 -6.55
CA THR A 66 -2.82 -0.27 -5.80
C THR A 66 -3.33 0.99 -6.51
N LEU A 67 -2.44 1.88 -6.94
CA LEU A 67 -2.80 3.09 -7.69
C LEU A 67 -3.57 2.76 -8.98
N LEU A 68 -3.11 1.75 -9.72
CA LEU A 68 -3.79 1.27 -10.93
C LEU A 68 -5.19 0.72 -10.60
N ALA A 69 -5.35 0.01 -9.49
CA ALA A 69 -6.66 -0.47 -9.06
C ALA A 69 -7.59 0.67 -8.64
N GLN A 70 -7.09 1.69 -7.92
CA GLN A 70 -7.88 2.89 -7.59
C GLN A 70 -8.32 3.62 -8.88
N TRP A 71 -7.40 3.75 -9.84
CA TRP A 71 -7.70 4.37 -11.14
C TRP A 71 -8.75 3.59 -11.89
N ALA A 72 -8.61 2.27 -11.98
CA ALA A 72 -9.55 1.38 -12.66
C ALA A 72 -10.95 1.44 -12.03
N ALA A 73 -11.02 1.37 -10.70
CA ALA A 73 -12.27 1.46 -9.94
C ALA A 73 -13.01 2.79 -10.18
N PHE A 74 -12.28 3.88 -10.39
CA PHE A 74 -12.86 5.19 -10.59
C PHE A 74 -13.24 5.48 -12.05
N PHE A 75 -12.33 5.20 -12.99
CA PHE A 75 -12.39 5.68 -14.38
C PHE A 75 -12.90 4.67 -15.40
N LEU A 76 -12.90 3.36 -15.11
CA LEU A 76 -13.39 2.40 -16.11
C LEU A 76 -14.88 2.63 -16.43
N PRO A 77 -15.34 2.38 -17.67
CA PRO A 77 -16.74 2.49 -18.03
C PRO A 77 -17.61 1.49 -17.25
N THR A 78 -18.63 1.97 -16.53
CA THR A 78 -19.55 1.15 -15.72
C THR A 78 -20.88 1.89 -15.53
N ASN A 79 -21.95 1.16 -15.18
CA ASN A 79 -23.24 1.76 -14.80
C ASN A 79 -23.32 2.14 -13.31
N VAL A 80 -22.19 2.15 -12.60
CA VAL A 80 -22.11 2.46 -11.17
C VAL A 80 -22.05 3.98 -10.95
N SER A 81 -22.87 4.47 -10.02
CA SER A 81 -22.89 5.88 -9.60
C SER A 81 -21.51 6.38 -9.16
N LEU A 82 -21.24 7.67 -9.35
CA LEU A 82 -19.95 8.29 -9.00
C LEU A 82 -19.55 8.10 -7.52
N GLY A 83 -20.50 8.21 -6.58
CA GLY A 83 -20.21 8.02 -5.15
C GLY A 83 -19.72 6.61 -4.83
N LYS A 84 -20.35 5.58 -5.43
CA LYS A 84 -19.92 4.19 -5.30
C LYS A 84 -18.55 3.96 -5.95
N ARG A 85 -18.27 4.57 -7.11
CA ARG A 85 -16.94 4.50 -7.75
C ARG A 85 -15.84 5.09 -6.87
N TRP A 86 -16.12 6.24 -6.24
CA TRP A 86 -15.20 6.85 -5.28
C TRP A 86 -14.95 5.93 -4.08
N LEU A 87 -16.02 5.37 -3.50
CA LEU A 87 -15.89 4.42 -2.39
C LEU A 87 -15.07 3.19 -2.80
N LEU A 88 -15.29 2.64 -3.99
CA LEU A 88 -14.50 1.54 -4.53
C LEU A 88 -13.03 1.92 -4.69
N ALA A 89 -12.72 3.13 -5.15
CA ALA A 89 -11.34 3.61 -5.24
C ALA A 89 -10.68 3.79 -3.86
N VAL A 90 -11.42 4.21 -2.83
CA VAL A 90 -10.91 4.26 -1.46
C VAL A 90 -10.66 2.85 -0.92
N ILE A 91 -11.61 1.93 -1.10
CA ILE A 91 -11.49 0.52 -0.64
C ILE A 91 -10.39 -0.25 -1.38
N ALA A 92 -10.12 0.10 -2.64
CA ALA A 92 -9.06 -0.53 -3.42
C ALA A 92 -7.69 -0.43 -2.73
N PHE A 93 -7.42 0.61 -1.94
CA PHE A 93 -6.17 0.71 -1.19
C PHE A 93 -5.95 -0.46 -0.23
N PRO A 94 -6.69 -0.56 0.90
CA PRO A 94 -6.40 -1.60 1.88
C PRO A 94 -6.58 -3.02 1.29
N LEU A 95 -7.51 -3.20 0.35
CA LEU A 95 -7.76 -4.52 -0.23
C LEU A 95 -6.63 -4.99 -1.15
N VAL A 96 -6.24 -4.17 -2.14
CA VAL A 96 -5.22 -4.54 -3.12
C VAL A 96 -3.85 -4.56 -2.48
N ALA A 97 -3.54 -3.58 -1.62
CA ALA A 97 -2.29 -3.54 -0.89
C ALA A 97 -2.14 -4.76 0.04
N ALA A 98 -3.22 -5.23 0.69
CA ALA A 98 -3.19 -6.46 1.51
C ALA A 98 -2.88 -7.70 0.67
N ILE A 99 -3.52 -7.83 -0.51
CA ILE A 99 -3.28 -8.96 -1.42
C ILE A 99 -1.83 -8.95 -1.89
N VAL A 100 -1.31 -7.80 -2.31
CA VAL A 100 0.09 -7.68 -2.74
C VAL A 100 1.05 -7.95 -1.58
N ALA A 101 0.77 -7.42 -0.39
CA ALA A 101 1.58 -7.67 0.81
C ALA A 101 1.65 -9.16 1.16
N LEU A 102 0.51 -9.86 1.11
CA LEU A 102 0.44 -11.29 1.35
C LEU A 102 1.26 -12.08 0.33
N ALA A 103 1.05 -11.80 -0.97
CA ALA A 103 1.79 -12.45 -2.04
C ALA A 103 3.30 -12.24 -1.91
N GLN A 104 3.72 -11.00 -1.65
CA GLN A 104 5.11 -10.63 -1.50
C GLN A 104 5.76 -11.19 -0.23
N GLY A 105 5.09 -11.12 0.92
CA GLY A 105 5.61 -11.68 2.16
C GLY A 105 5.70 -13.21 2.12
N LEU A 106 4.83 -13.89 1.38
CA LEU A 106 4.98 -15.33 1.09
C LEU A 106 6.14 -15.61 0.14
N PHE A 107 6.28 -14.83 -0.93
CA PHE A 107 7.33 -15.00 -1.93
C PHE A 107 8.74 -14.80 -1.35
N TRP A 108 8.93 -13.75 -0.53
CA TRP A 108 10.20 -13.45 0.13
C TRP A 108 10.38 -14.17 1.48
N GLY A 109 9.42 -14.99 1.90
CA GLY A 109 9.54 -15.77 3.14
C GLY A 109 9.57 -14.91 4.40
N TYR A 110 8.94 -13.72 4.39
CA TYR A 110 9.00 -12.77 5.50
C TYR A 110 8.44 -13.32 6.82
N TRP A 111 7.42 -14.18 6.74
CA TRP A 111 6.77 -14.80 7.90
C TRP A 111 7.20 -16.25 8.15
N ARG A 112 8.30 -16.70 7.54
CA ARG A 112 8.82 -18.06 7.72
C ARG A 112 9.98 -18.12 8.70
#